data_AF-A0A840HXW1-F1
#
_entry.id   AF-A0A840HXW1-F1
#
_cell.length_a   1.000
_cell.length_b   1.000
_cell.length_c   1.000
_cell.angle_alpha   90.00
_cell.angle_beta   90.00
_cell.angle_gamma   90.00
#
_symmetry.space_group_name_H-M   'P 1'
#
loop_
_entity.id
_entity.type
_entity.pdbx_description
1 polymer ?
#
loop_
_entity_poly.entity_id
_entity_poly.type
_entity_poly.pdbx_seq_one_letter_code
_entity_poly.pdbx_strand_id
1 'polypeptide(L)'
;MARLCASMAKSSSGQAIRIAHLVVNLTLVARPHRIVMGGGVMDTPSLLSRVCSKAAGLVYGYIDVVQSGGWADYIVPCTLRDAGLAGGLIAAGRLEGKLR
;
A
#
# COMPACT_ATOMS: atom_id res chain seq x y z
N MET A 1 18.16 -9.03 22.55
CA MET A 1 16.88 -8.98 21.81
C MET A 1 16.16 -7.64 21.89
N ALA A 2 15.67 -7.17 23.06
CA ALA A 2 14.80 -5.97 23.15
C ALA A 2 15.30 -4.69 22.42
N ARG A 3 16.61 -4.37 22.47
CA ARG A 3 17.19 -3.20 21.78
C ARG A 3 17.10 -3.26 20.25
N LEU A 4 17.05 -4.45 19.63
CA LEU A 4 16.90 -4.60 18.18
C LEU A 4 15.48 -4.23 17.73
N CYS A 5 14.45 -4.72 18.43
CA CYS A 5 13.05 -4.39 18.14
C CYS A 5 12.79 -2.88 18.24
N ALA A 6 13.37 -2.20 19.23
CA ALA A 6 13.27 -0.75 19.36
C ALA A 6 13.91 0.00 18.17
N SER A 7 15.04 -0.48 17.66
CA SER A 7 15.70 0.08 16.46
C SER A 7 14.86 -0.13 15.19
N MET A 8 14.33 -1.35 14.97
CA MET A 8 13.45 -1.65 13.84
C MET A 8 12.12 -0.87 13.89
N ALA A 9 11.55 -0.66 15.08
CA ALA A 9 10.36 0.18 15.28
C ALA A 9 10.61 1.66 14.91
N LYS A 10 11.82 2.18 15.18
CA LYS A 10 12.21 3.55 14.82
C LYS A 10 12.41 3.71 13.30
N SER A 11 13.07 2.75 12.65
CA SER A 11 13.27 2.73 11.19
C SER A 11 11.94 2.65 10.42
N SER A 12 11.08 1.68 10.76
CA SER A 12 9.77 1.47 10.11
C SER A 12 8.84 2.70 10.18
N SER A 13 8.95 3.50 11.24
CA SER A 13 8.19 4.75 11.39
C SER A 13 8.56 5.81 10.34
N GLY A 14 9.85 5.91 9.99
CA GLY A 14 10.34 6.84 8.96
C GLY A 14 10.05 6.37 7.53
N GLN A 15 9.90 5.05 7.29
CA GLN A 15 9.44 4.50 6.02
C GLN A 15 7.94 4.77 5.82
N ALA A 16 7.12 4.50 6.85
CA ALA A 16 5.66 4.65 6.79
C ALA A 16 5.22 6.06 6.37
N ILE A 17 5.83 7.12 6.91
CA ILE A 17 5.43 8.50 6.59
C ILE A 17 5.76 8.91 5.15
N ARG A 18 6.89 8.45 4.58
CA ARG A 18 7.23 8.75 3.17
C ARG A 18 6.37 7.95 2.19
N ILE A 19 6.00 6.72 2.54
CA ILE A 19 5.02 5.95 1.77
C ILE A 19 3.64 6.61 1.86
N ALA A 20 3.25 7.15 3.02
CA ALA A 20 1.99 7.89 3.16
C ALA A 20 1.97 9.18 2.31
N HIS A 21 3.06 9.96 2.26
CA HIS A 21 3.17 11.10 1.33
C HIS A 21 3.04 10.66 -0.14
N LEU A 22 3.68 9.56 -0.54
CA LEU A 22 3.55 9.00 -1.89
C LEU A 22 2.09 8.66 -2.22
N VAL A 23 1.39 7.98 -1.30
CA VAL A 23 -0.02 7.61 -1.46
C VAL A 23 -0.93 8.83 -1.57
N VAL A 24 -0.75 9.84 -0.71
CA VAL A 24 -1.55 11.07 -0.77
C VAL A 24 -1.32 11.81 -2.09
N ASN A 25 -0.05 11.99 -2.50
CA ASN A 25 0.30 12.65 -3.75
C ASN A 25 -0.27 11.89 -4.96
N LEU A 26 -0.15 10.57 -5.01
CA LEU A 26 -0.71 9.75 -6.09
C LEU A 26 -2.25 9.84 -6.12
N THR A 27 -2.90 9.93 -4.96
CA THR A 27 -4.35 10.08 -4.87
C THR A 27 -4.82 11.44 -5.37
N LEU A 28 -4.08 12.51 -5.07
CA LEU A 28 -4.37 13.87 -5.57
C LEU A 28 -4.12 14.01 -7.08
N VAL A 29 -3.09 13.34 -7.63
CA VAL A 29 -2.70 13.47 -9.04
C VAL A 29 -3.49 12.54 -9.95
N ALA A 30 -3.64 11.26 -9.59
CA ALA A 30 -4.17 10.22 -10.46
C ALA A 30 -5.55 9.68 -10.04
N ARG A 31 -6.02 10.02 -8.83
CA ARG A 31 -7.27 9.55 -8.21
C ARG A 31 -7.62 8.08 -8.55
N PRO A 32 -6.72 7.11 -8.25
CA PRO A 32 -7.03 5.71 -8.48
C PRO A 32 -8.18 5.27 -7.57
N HIS A 33 -8.84 4.16 -7.91
CA HIS A 33 -9.91 3.58 -7.08
C HIS A 33 -9.36 2.72 -5.92
N ARG A 34 -8.11 2.25 -6.07
CA ARG A 34 -7.39 1.38 -5.12
C ARG A 34 -5.88 1.48 -5.41
N ILE A 35 -5.08 1.39 -4.37
CA ILE A 35 -3.62 1.33 -4.42
C ILE A 35 -3.19 -0.03 -3.84
N VAL A 36 -2.55 -0.87 -4.66
CA VAL A 36 -2.05 -2.18 -4.26
C VAL A 36 -0.57 -2.06 -3.93
N MET A 37 -0.20 -2.40 -2.69
CA MET A 37 1.15 -2.27 -2.16
C MET A 37 1.83 -3.63 -2.07
N GLY A 38 2.89 -3.83 -2.86
CA GLY A 38 3.70 -5.06 -2.87
C GLY A 38 5.20 -4.80 -2.61
N GLY A 39 6.00 -5.84 -2.79
CA GLY A 39 7.45 -5.82 -2.60
C GLY A 39 7.89 -5.95 -1.14
N GLY A 40 9.10 -6.47 -0.91
CA GLY A 40 9.56 -6.92 0.42
C GLY A 40 9.66 -5.88 1.52
N VAL A 41 9.50 -4.58 1.21
CA VAL A 41 9.34 -3.53 2.25
C VAL A 41 7.98 -3.68 2.94
N MET A 42 6.94 -4.02 2.18
CA MET A 42 5.56 -4.13 2.66
C MET A 42 5.28 -5.42 3.45
N ASP A 43 6.19 -6.40 3.39
CA ASP A 43 6.18 -7.60 4.25
C ASP A 43 6.47 -7.27 5.73
N THR A 44 6.90 -6.05 6.04
CA THR A 44 7.15 -5.61 7.42
C THR A 44 5.82 -5.58 8.23
N PRO A 45 5.69 -6.36 9.31
CA PRO A 45 4.45 -6.39 10.10
C PRO A 45 4.03 -5.01 10.59
N SER A 46 2.72 -4.72 10.51
CA SER A 46 2.11 -3.42 10.85
C SER A 46 2.53 -2.20 10.00
N LEU A 47 3.35 -2.36 8.94
CA LEU A 47 3.75 -1.21 8.13
C LEU A 47 2.56 -0.62 7.35
N LEU A 48 1.75 -1.47 6.70
CA LEU A 48 0.58 -1.04 5.93
C LEU A 48 -0.43 -0.25 6.79
N SER A 49 -0.79 -0.75 7.97
CA SER A 49 -1.74 -0.06 8.86
C SER A 49 -1.20 1.29 9.38
N ARG A 50 0.11 1.40 9.61
CA ARG A 50 0.76 2.69 9.90
C ARG A 50 0.72 3.63 8.70
N VAL A 51 0.90 3.14 7.47
CA VAL A 51 0.74 3.94 6.24
C VAL A 51 -0.69 4.47 6.13
N CYS A 52 -1.71 3.63 6.31
CA CYS A 52 -3.12 4.06 6.30
C CYS A 52 -3.39 5.15 7.34
N SER A 53 -2.94 4.96 8.58
CA SER A 53 -3.09 5.95 9.67
C SER A 53 -2.37 7.27 9.38
N LYS A 54 -1.15 7.22 8.81
CA LYS A 54 -0.42 8.44 8.43
C LYS A 54 -1.03 9.12 7.22
N ALA A 55 -1.49 8.38 6.21
CA ALA A 55 -2.16 8.93 5.04
C ALA A 55 -3.43 9.69 5.46
N ALA A 56 -4.30 9.07 6.26
CA ALA A 56 -5.50 9.70 6.81
C ALA A 56 -5.20 11.04 7.53
N GLY A 57 -4.15 11.06 8.37
CA GLY A 57 -3.75 12.26 9.10
C GLY A 57 -3.13 13.37 8.24
N LEU A 58 -2.55 13.03 7.09
CA LEU A 58 -1.93 14.00 6.17
C LEU A 58 -2.94 14.79 5.34
N VAL A 59 -4.11 14.21 5.05
CA VAL A 59 -5.10 14.83 4.16
C VAL A 59 -6.13 15.70 4.88
N TYR A 60 -6.20 15.66 6.22
CA TYR A 60 -7.13 16.46 7.02
C TYR A 60 -8.60 16.43 6.53
N GLY A 61 -9.04 15.30 5.96
CA GLY A 61 -10.40 15.12 5.42
C GLY A 61 -10.63 15.65 4.01
N TYR A 62 -9.61 16.17 3.31
CA TYR A 62 -9.75 16.71 1.95
C TYR A 62 -10.01 15.65 0.87
N ILE A 63 -9.50 14.42 1.06
CA ILE A 63 -9.79 13.29 0.16
C ILE A 63 -10.81 12.38 0.83
N ASP A 64 -11.95 12.20 0.15
CA ASP A 64 -12.94 11.19 0.50
C ASP A 64 -12.54 9.82 -0.05
N VAL A 65 -12.25 8.88 0.87
CA VAL A 65 -12.00 7.45 0.58
C VAL A 65 -13.17 6.56 1.01
N VAL A 66 -14.30 7.12 1.44
CA VAL A 66 -15.49 6.36 1.88
C VAL A 66 -16.04 5.50 0.75
N GLN A 67 -15.98 5.97 -0.49
CA GLN A 67 -16.34 5.19 -1.69
C GLN A 67 -15.53 3.89 -1.86
N SER A 68 -14.35 3.80 -1.24
CA SER A 68 -13.49 2.60 -1.27
C SER A 68 -13.70 1.67 -0.07
N GLY A 69 -14.49 2.04 0.95
CA GLY A 69 -14.55 1.37 2.26
C GLY A 69 -13.63 2.00 3.32
N GLY A 70 -12.87 3.03 2.96
CA GLY A 70 -11.90 3.70 3.82
C GLY A 70 -10.44 3.33 3.52
N TRP A 71 -9.51 3.83 4.33
CA TRP A 71 -8.07 3.76 4.05
C TRP A 71 -7.48 2.34 4.01
N ALA A 72 -8.10 1.36 4.66
CA ALA A 72 -7.65 -0.03 4.66
C ALA A 72 -8.02 -0.78 3.37
N ASP A 73 -9.17 -0.47 2.78
CA ASP A 73 -9.66 -1.05 1.52
C ASP A 73 -9.18 -0.27 0.29
N TYR A 74 -8.76 0.99 0.51
CA TYR A 74 -8.11 1.83 -0.47
C TYR A 74 -6.61 1.49 -0.64
N ILE A 75 -5.87 1.22 0.45
CA ILE A 75 -4.44 0.85 0.42
C ILE A 75 -4.29 -0.62 0.85
N VAL A 76 -4.34 -1.54 -0.11
CA VAL A 76 -4.38 -2.98 0.16
C VAL A 76 -3.01 -3.65 -0.07
N PRO A 77 -2.69 -4.77 0.61
CA PRO A 77 -1.50 -5.55 0.29
C PRO A 77 -1.67 -6.29 -1.05
N CYS A 78 -0.55 -6.53 -1.75
CA CYS A 78 -0.53 -7.45 -2.88
C CYS A 78 -0.68 -8.89 -2.39
N THR A 79 -1.81 -9.54 -2.67
CA THR A 79 -2.09 -10.93 -2.28
C THR A 79 -1.40 -11.97 -3.16
N LEU A 80 -0.98 -11.57 -4.38
CA LEU A 80 -0.33 -12.44 -5.35
C LEU A 80 1.20 -12.33 -5.23
N ARG A 81 1.85 -13.45 -4.92
CA ARG A 81 3.32 -13.53 -4.73
C ARG A 81 4.09 -13.05 -5.96
N ASP A 82 3.72 -13.55 -7.13
CA ASP A 82 4.44 -13.34 -8.40
C ASP A 82 3.63 -12.44 -9.36
N ALA A 83 3.05 -11.37 -8.82
CA ALA A 83 2.14 -10.48 -9.57
C ALA A 83 2.75 -9.91 -10.86
N GLY A 84 4.06 -9.62 -10.86
CA GLY A 84 4.78 -9.19 -12.07
C GLY A 84 4.89 -10.27 -13.15
N LEU A 85 5.12 -11.53 -12.76
CA LEU A 85 5.18 -12.66 -13.69
C LEU A 85 3.80 -12.96 -14.26
N ALA A 86 2.78 -13.00 -13.40
CA ALA A 86 1.39 -13.17 -13.84
C ALA A 86 0.96 -12.05 -14.81
N GLY A 87 1.26 -10.79 -14.48
CA GLY A 87 1.01 -9.64 -15.36
C GLY A 87 1.73 -9.75 -16.71
N GLY A 88 2.99 -10.21 -16.73
CA GLY A 88 3.74 -10.46 -17.96
C GLY A 88 3.14 -11.58 -18.83
N LEU A 89 2.67 -12.66 -18.21
CA LEU A 89 2.01 -13.76 -18.93
C LEU A 89 0.62 -13.37 -19.46
N ILE A 90 -0.13 -12.54 -18.73
CA ILE A 90 -1.39 -11.94 -19.21
C ILE A 90 -1.11 -11.00 -20.40
N ALA A 91 -0.13 -10.11 -20.29
CA ALA A 91 0.26 -9.19 -21.37
C ALA A 91 0.76 -9.92 -22.63
N ALA A 92 1.36 -11.10 -22.47
CA ALA A 92 1.77 -11.97 -23.57
C ALA A 92 0.64 -12.85 -24.15
N GLY A 93 -0.61 -12.72 -23.66
CA GLY A 93 -1.75 -13.54 -24.08
C GLY A 93 -1.65 -15.02 -23.68
N ARG A 94 -0.80 -15.36 -22.71
CA ARG A 94 -0.55 -16.73 -22.24
C ARG A 94 -1.32 -17.12 -20.98
N LEU A 95 -2.03 -16.17 -20.38
CA LEU A 95 -2.84 -16.36 -19.18
C LEU A 95 -4.10 -15.49 -19.32
N GLU A 96 -5.27 -16.12 -19.36
CA GLU A 96 -6.54 -15.41 -19.36
C GLU A 96 -7.02 -15.17 -17.92
N GLY A 97 -7.10 -13.90 -17.53
CA GLY A 97 -7.61 -13.50 -16.23
C GLY A 97 -9.12 -13.66 -16.12
N LYS A 98 -9.61 -14.86 -15.76
CA LYS A 98 -10.97 -15.01 -15.20
C LYS A 98 -11.01 -14.44 -13.79
N LEU A 99 -10.98 -13.11 -13.68
CA LEU A 99 -11.33 -12.40 -12.45
C LEU A 99 -12.79 -12.69 -12.12
N ARG A 100 -12.99 -13.34 -10.97
CA ARG A 100 -14.25 -13.40 -10.22
C ARG A 100 -14.06 -12.62 -8.93
#